data_AF-A0A966TC87-F1
#
_entry.id   AF-A0A966TC87-F1
#
_cell.length_a   1.000
_cell.length_b   1.000
_cell.length_c   1.000
_cell.angle_alpha   90.00
_cell.angle_beta   90.00
_cell.angle_gamma   90.00
#
_symmetry.space_group_name_H-M   'P 1'
#
loop_
_entity.id
_entity.type
_entity.pdbx_description
1 polymer ?
#
loop_
_entity_poly.entity_id
_entity_poly.type
_entity_poly.pdbx_seq_one_letter_code
_entity_poly.pdbx_strand_id
1 'polypeptide(L)'
;DSAIELLPSRWSAQLADKPALLEMVTNEKEWLDRASALVRTYFSLENPTTFEATHREMHLENDFDENVYLHGYVDRLDVAPTGEVRIVDYKTGKAPKPGWEEKALFQLRVYALLYWKNNGVLPRLLQLIYLGDGKLVKSNPTMAELEATEKVLRRVAKDIFVSIEKDYWPPKTSRLCDWCYFKSICPAHND
;
A
#
# COMPACT_ATOMS: atom_id res chain seq x y z
N ASP A 1 12.04 -14.40 -18.63
CA ASP A 1 13.21 -13.61 -19.03
C ASP A 1 12.86 -12.24 -19.60
N SER A 2 11.90 -12.13 -20.53
CA SER A 2 11.47 -10.85 -21.13
C SER A 2 11.14 -9.72 -20.14
N ALA A 3 10.50 -9.99 -19.00
CA ALA A 3 10.16 -8.96 -18.02
C ALA A 3 11.38 -8.34 -17.32
N ILE A 4 12.44 -9.13 -17.09
CA ILE A 4 13.67 -8.68 -16.42
C ILE A 4 14.50 -7.81 -17.37
N GLU A 5 14.49 -8.14 -18.66
CA GLU A 5 15.16 -7.37 -19.71
C GLU A 5 14.60 -5.95 -19.86
N LEU A 6 13.39 -5.69 -19.36
CA LEU A 6 12.81 -4.34 -19.32
C LEU A 6 13.36 -3.47 -18.19
N LEU A 7 14.00 -4.04 -17.16
CA LEU A 7 14.43 -3.26 -15.98
C LEU A 7 15.40 -2.12 -16.33
N PRO A 8 16.43 -2.29 -17.18
CA PRO A 8 17.32 -1.18 -17.52
C PRO A 8 16.58 -0.02 -18.20
N SER A 9 15.70 -0.30 -19.16
CA SER A 9 14.96 0.75 -19.87
C SER A 9 13.93 1.44 -18.96
N ARG A 10 13.28 0.69 -18.06
CA ARG A 10 12.38 1.25 -17.04
C ARG A 10 13.14 2.11 -16.03
N TRP A 11 14.34 1.70 -15.63
CA TRP A 11 15.20 2.50 -14.77
C TRP A 11 15.64 3.80 -15.45
N SER A 12 16.09 3.74 -16.70
CA SER A 12 16.44 4.94 -17.47
C SER A 12 15.26 5.91 -17.62
N ALA A 13 14.04 5.39 -17.83
CA ALA A 13 12.84 6.22 -17.90
C ALA A 13 12.52 6.90 -16.55
N GLN A 14 12.68 6.18 -15.43
CA GLN A 14 12.50 6.76 -14.08
C GLN A 14 13.53 7.84 -13.78
N LEU A 15 14.80 7.65 -14.17
CA LEU A 15 15.83 8.67 -14.02
C LEU A 15 15.57 9.92 -14.86
N ALA A 16 15.04 9.74 -16.08
CA ALA A 16 14.67 10.87 -16.93
C ALA A 16 13.52 11.70 -16.33
N ASP A 17 12.53 11.05 -15.70
CA ASP A 17 11.42 11.71 -15.01
C ASP A 17 11.87 12.34 -13.67
N LYS A 18 12.72 11.64 -12.91
CA LYS A 18 13.18 12.04 -11.57
C LYS A 18 14.69 11.87 -11.43
N PRO A 19 15.49 12.83 -11.92
CA PRO A 19 16.96 12.75 -11.87
C PRO A 19 17.53 12.59 -10.45
N ALA A 20 16.85 13.13 -9.43
CA ALA A 20 17.26 13.03 -8.02
C ALA A 20 17.35 11.58 -7.50
N LEU A 21 16.70 10.62 -8.16
CA LEU A 21 16.82 9.20 -7.79
C LEU A 21 18.25 8.67 -7.95
N LEU A 22 19.06 9.27 -8.83
CA LEU A 22 20.45 8.87 -9.04
C LEU A 22 21.28 9.01 -7.75
N GLU A 23 21.02 10.06 -6.97
CA GLU A 23 21.73 10.30 -5.70
C GLU A 23 21.32 9.29 -4.60
N MET A 24 20.12 8.72 -4.71
CA MET A 24 19.60 7.72 -3.77
C MET A 24 20.10 6.30 -4.07
N VAL A 25 20.52 6.03 -5.32
CA VAL A 25 21.00 4.72 -5.76
C VAL A 25 22.53 4.74 -5.83
N THR A 26 23.17 4.34 -4.74
CA THR A 26 24.64 4.34 -4.62
C THR A 26 25.32 3.25 -5.46
N ASN A 27 24.58 2.22 -5.89
CA ASN A 27 25.07 1.14 -6.75
C ASN A 27 23.95 0.65 -7.68
N GLU A 28 24.03 1.05 -8.96
CA GLU A 28 23.01 0.70 -9.96
C GLU A 28 22.93 -0.81 -10.22
N LYS A 29 24.07 -1.52 -10.21
CA LYS A 29 24.08 -2.98 -10.42
C LYS A 29 23.31 -3.68 -9.30
N GLU A 30 23.60 -3.33 -8.04
CA GLU A 30 22.89 -3.90 -6.90
C GLU A 30 21.39 -3.57 -6.94
N TRP A 31 21.03 -2.34 -7.34
CA TRP A 31 19.65 -1.91 -7.51
C TRP A 31 18.90 -2.77 -8.54
N LEU A 32 19.49 -2.98 -9.72
CA LEU A 32 18.91 -3.81 -10.77
C LEU A 32 18.88 -5.30 -10.39
N ASP A 33 19.89 -5.80 -9.69
CA ASP A 33 19.92 -7.18 -9.17
C ASP A 33 18.77 -7.41 -8.16
N ARG A 34 18.53 -6.45 -7.26
CA ARG A 34 17.42 -6.49 -6.30
C ARG A 34 16.06 -6.43 -7.00
N ALA A 35 15.88 -5.52 -7.96
CA ALA A 35 14.66 -5.44 -8.75
C ALA A 35 14.40 -6.75 -9.51
N SER A 36 15.44 -7.32 -10.12
CA SER A 36 15.38 -8.62 -10.81
C SER A 36 14.93 -9.75 -9.88
N ALA A 37 15.46 -9.79 -8.65
CA ALA A 37 15.05 -10.78 -7.65
C ALA A 37 13.55 -10.66 -7.30
N LEU A 38 13.05 -9.44 -7.07
CA LEU A 38 11.63 -9.21 -6.76
C LEU A 38 10.71 -9.62 -7.92
N VAL A 39 11.09 -9.29 -9.15
CA VAL A 39 10.34 -9.72 -10.36
C VAL A 39 10.34 -11.23 -10.47
N ARG A 40 11.48 -11.91 -10.25
CA ARG A 40 11.53 -13.38 -10.24
C ARG A 40 10.62 -13.98 -9.17
N THR A 41 10.57 -13.40 -7.96
CA THR A 41 9.62 -13.83 -6.94
C THR A 41 8.18 -13.67 -7.42
N TYR A 42 7.81 -12.56 -8.04
CA TYR A 42 6.45 -12.38 -8.56
C TYR A 42 6.05 -13.52 -9.52
N PHE A 43 6.90 -13.84 -10.49
CA PHE A 43 6.64 -14.90 -11.46
C PHE A 43 6.65 -16.32 -10.88
N SER A 44 7.18 -16.53 -9.66
CA SER A 44 7.02 -17.81 -8.96
C SER A 44 5.69 -17.94 -8.22
N LEU A 45 5.01 -16.81 -7.94
CA LEU A 45 3.74 -16.76 -7.23
C LEU A 45 2.54 -16.77 -8.16
N GLU A 46 2.65 -16.06 -9.29
CA GLU A 46 1.56 -15.91 -10.25
C GLU A 46 2.09 -16.07 -11.67
N ASN A 47 1.29 -16.70 -12.53
CA ASN A 47 1.51 -16.66 -13.97
C ASN A 47 0.61 -15.56 -14.57
N PRO A 48 1.15 -14.37 -14.89
CA PRO A 48 0.34 -13.25 -15.38
C PRO A 48 -0.22 -13.47 -16.79
N THR A 49 0.09 -14.57 -17.48
CA THR A 49 -0.53 -14.89 -18.78
C THR A 49 -1.87 -15.63 -18.65
N THR A 50 -2.26 -16.04 -17.44
CA THR A 50 -3.50 -16.79 -17.21
C THR A 50 -4.66 -15.93 -16.73
N PHE A 51 -4.44 -14.63 -16.52
CA PHE A 51 -5.45 -13.68 -16.13
C PHE A 51 -5.09 -12.28 -16.65
N GLU A 52 -6.10 -11.43 -16.80
CA GLU A 52 -5.87 -10.01 -17.06
C GLU A 52 -6.28 -9.21 -15.83
N ALA A 53 -5.39 -8.30 -15.41
CA ALA A 53 -5.72 -7.30 -14.41
C ALA A 53 -6.78 -6.36 -14.97
N THR A 54 -7.95 -6.28 -14.34
CA THR A 54 -9.02 -5.37 -14.79
C THR A 54 -8.58 -3.92 -14.67
N HIS A 55 -7.92 -3.57 -13.57
CA HIS A 55 -7.27 -2.27 -13.38
C HIS A 55 -5.89 -2.41 -12.73
N ARG A 56 -5.02 -1.45 -13.03
CA ARG A 56 -3.73 -1.23 -12.37
C ARG A 56 -3.61 0.24 -12.01
N GLU A 57 -3.08 0.54 -10.83
CA GLU A 57 -2.97 1.92 -10.29
C GLU A 57 -4.32 2.67 -10.32
N MET A 58 -5.40 1.97 -9.92
CA MET A 58 -6.74 2.54 -9.95
C MET A 58 -6.92 3.55 -8.82
N HIS A 59 -7.28 4.78 -9.16
CA HIS A 59 -7.70 5.77 -8.17
C HIS A 59 -9.08 5.43 -7.62
N LEU A 60 -9.20 5.35 -6.31
CA LEU A 60 -10.45 5.25 -5.58
C LEU A 60 -10.56 6.45 -4.65
N GLU A 61 -11.73 7.08 -4.64
CA GLU A 61 -12.00 8.27 -3.86
C GLU A 61 -13.44 8.29 -3.36
N ASN A 62 -13.68 8.95 -2.22
CA ASN A 62 -15.01 9.15 -1.66
C ASN A 62 -14.98 10.33 -0.66
N ASP A 63 -15.95 11.24 -0.78
CA ASP A 63 -16.20 12.26 0.24
C ASP A 63 -16.90 11.59 1.45
N PHE A 64 -16.13 11.33 2.51
CA PHE A 64 -16.63 10.67 3.72
C PHE A 64 -17.58 11.56 4.53
N ASP A 65 -17.32 12.87 4.51
CA ASP A 65 -18.15 13.96 4.99
C ASP A 65 -17.72 15.28 4.30
N GLU A 66 -18.32 16.42 4.67
CA GLU A 66 -18.06 17.74 4.07
C GLU A 66 -16.57 18.17 4.13
N ASN A 67 -15.82 17.70 5.12
CA ASN A 67 -14.44 18.13 5.35
C ASN A 67 -13.41 16.99 5.17
N VAL A 68 -13.86 15.76 4.91
CA VAL A 68 -12.99 14.58 4.80
C VAL A 68 -13.14 13.93 3.44
N TYR A 69 -12.16 14.19 2.60
CA TYR A 69 -11.94 13.50 1.33
C TYR A 69 -11.00 12.31 1.54
N LEU A 70 -11.50 11.09 1.35
CA LEU A 70 -10.70 9.86 1.44
C LEU A 70 -10.38 9.35 0.04
N HIS A 71 -9.10 9.14 -0.25
CA HIS A 71 -8.68 8.59 -1.53
C HIS A 71 -7.42 7.75 -1.43
N GLY A 72 -7.16 6.96 -2.48
CA GLY A 72 -5.97 6.12 -2.59
C GLY A 72 -5.86 5.46 -3.96
N TYR A 73 -4.70 4.85 -4.20
CA TYR A 73 -4.39 4.15 -5.44
C TYR A 73 -4.24 2.66 -5.15
N VAL A 74 -5.01 1.84 -5.85
CA VAL A 74 -4.95 0.38 -5.75
C VAL A 74 -3.99 -0.14 -6.82
N ASP A 75 -2.94 -0.85 -6.40
CA ASP A 75 -1.93 -1.40 -7.33
C ASP A 75 -2.56 -2.28 -8.41
N ARG A 76 -3.44 -3.22 -8.03
CA ARG A 76 -4.17 -4.10 -8.95
C ARG A 76 -5.56 -4.46 -8.45
N LEU A 77 -6.53 -4.43 -9.36
CA LEU A 77 -7.88 -4.92 -9.14
C LEU A 77 -8.25 -5.92 -10.24
N ASP A 78 -8.75 -7.09 -9.82
CA ASP A 78 -9.19 -8.16 -10.71
C ASP A 78 -10.68 -8.43 -10.48
N VAL A 79 -11.48 -8.40 -11.56
CA VAL A 79 -12.91 -8.76 -11.55
C VAL A 79 -13.08 -10.07 -12.31
N ALA A 80 -13.55 -11.11 -11.63
CA ALA A 80 -13.86 -12.39 -12.26
C ALA A 80 -15.10 -12.27 -13.16
N PRO A 81 -15.29 -13.17 -14.16
CA PRO A 81 -16.53 -13.21 -14.95
C PRO A 81 -17.81 -13.37 -14.12
N THR A 82 -17.70 -13.92 -12.90
CA THR A 82 -18.78 -14.04 -11.91
C THR A 82 -19.12 -12.72 -11.20
N GLY A 83 -18.34 -11.66 -11.41
CA GLY A 83 -18.44 -10.37 -10.72
C GLY A 83 -17.69 -10.31 -9.39
N GLU A 84 -17.03 -11.40 -8.97
CA GLU A 84 -16.22 -11.39 -7.75
C GLU A 84 -14.97 -10.53 -7.91
N VAL A 85 -14.73 -9.65 -6.93
CA VAL A 85 -13.64 -8.67 -6.97
C VAL A 85 -12.49 -9.10 -6.05
N ARG A 86 -11.26 -9.04 -6.57
CA ARG A 86 -10.02 -9.22 -5.82
C ARG A 86 -9.18 -7.93 -5.87
N ILE A 87 -8.82 -7.42 -4.70
CA ILE A 87 -7.90 -6.28 -4.55
C ILE A 87 -6.53 -6.82 -4.18
N VAL A 88 -5.50 -6.40 -4.90
CA VAL A 88 -4.12 -6.84 -4.73
C VAL A 88 -3.18 -5.65 -4.55
N ASP A 89 -2.26 -5.76 -3.59
CA ASP A 89 -1.18 -4.80 -3.34
C ASP A 89 0.16 -5.55 -3.25
N TYR A 90 1.19 -4.99 -3.87
CA TYR A 90 2.53 -5.57 -3.91
C TYR A 90 3.42 -4.90 -2.89
N LYS A 91 4.06 -5.71 -2.04
CA LYS A 91 5.06 -5.25 -1.08
C LYS A 91 6.43 -5.78 -1.46
N THR A 92 7.42 -4.90 -1.57
CA THR A 92 8.81 -5.26 -1.89
C THR A 92 9.60 -5.79 -0.67
N GLY A 93 9.06 -5.63 0.54
CA GLY A 93 9.61 -6.16 1.78
C GLY A 93 9.18 -7.60 2.10
N LYS A 94 9.55 -8.06 3.30
CA LYS A 94 9.12 -9.35 3.85
C LYS A 94 7.72 -9.27 4.46
N ALA A 95 7.00 -10.37 4.48
CA ALA A 95 5.71 -10.44 5.14
C ALA A 95 5.82 -10.23 6.66
N PRO A 96 4.79 -9.63 7.29
CA PRO A 96 4.66 -9.61 8.73
C PRO A 96 4.68 -11.03 9.31
N LYS A 97 5.10 -11.14 10.57
CA LYS A 97 5.00 -12.42 11.30
C LYS A 97 3.53 -12.76 11.54
N PRO A 98 3.19 -14.06 11.66
CA PRO A 98 1.84 -14.48 12.06
C PRO A 98 1.36 -13.75 13.31
N GLY A 99 0.14 -13.21 13.26
CA GLY A 99 -0.47 -12.40 14.31
C GLY A 99 -0.20 -10.89 14.23
N TRP A 100 0.60 -10.44 13.26
CA TRP A 100 0.96 -9.02 13.06
C TRP A 100 0.49 -8.46 11.71
N GLU A 101 -0.40 -9.19 11.02
CA GLU A 101 -0.91 -8.83 9.70
C GLU A 101 -1.94 -7.69 9.74
N GLU A 102 -2.54 -7.43 10.90
CA GLU A 102 -3.69 -6.54 11.06
C GLU A 102 -3.44 -5.14 10.49
N LYS A 103 -2.25 -4.57 10.73
CA LYS A 103 -1.90 -3.24 10.19
C LYS A 103 -1.87 -3.26 8.65
N ALA A 104 -1.36 -4.33 8.05
CA ALA A 104 -1.27 -4.46 6.60
C ALA A 104 -2.66 -4.73 5.98
N LEU A 105 -3.46 -5.56 6.63
CA LEU A 105 -4.83 -5.85 6.21
C LEU A 105 -5.76 -4.64 6.39
N PHE A 106 -5.53 -3.78 7.38
CA PHE A 106 -6.28 -2.55 7.57
C PHE A 106 -6.16 -1.65 6.34
N GLN A 107 -4.96 -1.47 5.79
CA GLN A 107 -4.75 -0.70 4.56
C GLN A 107 -5.62 -1.24 3.41
N LEU A 108 -5.62 -2.55 3.17
CA LEU A 108 -6.45 -3.14 2.12
C LEU A 108 -7.96 -3.02 2.39
N ARG A 109 -8.39 -3.04 3.65
CA ARG A 109 -9.79 -2.79 4.02
C ARG A 109 -10.23 -1.35 3.72
N VAL A 110 -9.32 -0.37 3.74
CA VAL A 110 -9.62 0.99 3.29
C VAL A 110 -9.95 0.99 1.79
N TYR A 111 -9.17 0.30 0.97
CA TYR A 111 -9.47 0.16 -0.47
C TYR A 111 -10.77 -0.58 -0.70
N ALA A 112 -11.02 -1.65 0.05
CA ALA A 112 -12.26 -2.40 -0.04
C ALA A 112 -13.49 -1.57 0.33
N LEU A 113 -13.36 -0.71 1.34
CA LEU A 113 -14.39 0.23 1.77
C LEU A 113 -14.69 1.27 0.68
N LEU A 114 -13.66 1.89 0.10
CA LEU A 114 -13.84 2.84 -1.00
C LEU A 114 -14.50 2.17 -2.22
N TYR A 115 -14.01 0.99 -2.61
CA TYR A 115 -14.59 0.23 -3.72
C TYR A 115 -16.06 -0.12 -3.46
N TRP A 116 -16.39 -0.61 -2.26
CA TRP A 116 -17.78 -0.90 -1.91
C TRP A 116 -18.67 0.35 -1.92
N LYS A 117 -18.21 1.48 -1.39
CA LYS A 117 -18.99 2.75 -1.44
C LYS A 117 -19.24 3.23 -2.87
N ASN A 118 -18.28 3.04 -3.77
CA ASN A 118 -18.36 3.55 -5.14
C ASN A 118 -19.14 2.62 -6.06
N ASN A 119 -19.11 1.30 -5.80
CA ASN A 119 -19.62 0.28 -6.73
C ASN A 119 -20.75 -0.57 -6.14
N GLY A 120 -21.01 -0.50 -4.83
CA GLY A 120 -22.00 -1.34 -4.15
C GLY A 120 -21.61 -2.82 -4.05
N VAL A 121 -20.38 -3.18 -4.43
CA VAL A 121 -19.88 -4.57 -4.47
C VAL A 121 -18.83 -4.75 -3.38
N LEU A 122 -19.05 -5.70 -2.47
CA LEU A 122 -18.07 -6.08 -1.45
C LEU A 122 -16.96 -6.93 -2.11
N PRO A 123 -15.68 -6.51 -2.08
CA PRO A 123 -14.60 -7.34 -2.59
C PRO A 123 -14.55 -8.71 -1.91
N ARG A 124 -14.39 -9.77 -2.70
CA ARG A 124 -14.37 -11.15 -2.21
C ARG A 124 -13.04 -11.50 -1.53
N LEU A 125 -11.94 -10.93 -2.02
CA LEU A 125 -10.59 -11.25 -1.58
C LEU A 125 -9.68 -10.01 -1.57
N LEU A 126 -8.99 -9.80 -0.46
CA LEU A 126 -7.87 -8.88 -0.30
C LEU A 126 -6.59 -9.70 -0.27
N GLN A 127 -5.58 -9.31 -1.05
CA GLN A 127 -4.33 -10.05 -1.17
C GLN A 127 -3.12 -9.10 -1.15
N LEU A 128 -2.20 -9.34 -0.23
CA LEU A 128 -0.86 -8.76 -0.25
C LEU A 128 0.12 -9.76 -0.82
N ILE A 129 0.93 -9.33 -1.78
CA ILE A 129 2.00 -10.13 -2.37
C ILE A 129 3.33 -9.57 -1.87
N TYR A 130 3.99 -10.27 -0.93
CA TYR A 130 5.29 -9.90 -0.41
C TYR A 130 6.41 -10.48 -1.28
N LEU A 131 6.93 -9.68 -2.20
CA LEU A 131 7.97 -10.05 -3.16
C LEU A 131 9.34 -10.29 -2.50
N GLY A 132 9.55 -9.76 -1.29
CA GLY A 132 10.82 -9.92 -0.56
C GLY A 132 11.02 -11.30 0.05
N ASP A 133 9.95 -12.07 0.29
CA ASP A 133 10.02 -13.45 0.80
C ASP A 133 9.04 -14.43 0.15
N GLY A 134 8.33 -14.01 -0.90
CA GLY A 134 7.43 -14.86 -1.68
C GLY A 134 6.15 -15.25 -0.94
N LYS A 135 5.75 -14.49 0.09
CA LYS A 135 4.56 -14.83 0.88
C LYS A 135 3.32 -14.08 0.42
N LEU A 136 2.19 -14.76 0.52
CA LEU A 136 0.87 -14.18 0.29
C LEU A 136 0.16 -14.03 1.63
N VAL A 137 -0.35 -12.83 1.89
CA VAL A 137 -1.29 -12.59 3.01
C VAL A 137 -2.66 -12.31 2.41
N LYS A 138 -3.67 -13.06 2.85
CA LYS A 138 -5.02 -13.04 2.27
C LYS A 138 -6.05 -12.77 3.36
N SER A 139 -7.11 -12.06 3.00
CA SER A 139 -8.28 -11.86 3.85
C SER A 139 -9.55 -11.81 3.00
N ASN A 140 -10.63 -12.40 3.49
CA ASN A 140 -11.96 -12.27 2.90
C ASN A 140 -12.73 -11.25 3.75
N PRO A 141 -12.85 -10.00 3.29
CA PRO A 141 -13.43 -8.95 4.11
C PRO A 141 -14.93 -9.15 4.26
N THR A 142 -15.44 -8.78 5.41
CA THR A 142 -16.87 -8.78 5.74
C THR A 142 -17.40 -7.35 5.81
N MET A 143 -18.72 -7.19 5.66
CA MET A 143 -19.36 -5.87 5.86
C MET A 143 -19.07 -5.30 7.25
N ALA A 144 -19.10 -6.14 8.29
CA ALA A 144 -18.80 -5.71 9.66
C ALA A 144 -17.36 -5.17 9.80
N GLU A 145 -16.38 -5.77 9.13
CA GLU A 145 -15.01 -5.26 9.11
C GLU A 145 -14.88 -3.95 8.33
N LEU A 146 -15.62 -3.76 7.24
CA LEU A 146 -15.64 -2.50 6.51
C LEU A 146 -16.29 -1.38 7.32
N GLU A 147 -17.40 -1.65 7.99
CA GLU A 147 -18.05 -0.72 8.92
C GLU A 147 -17.13 -0.36 10.10
N ALA A 148 -16.40 -1.33 10.65
CA ALA A 148 -15.41 -1.08 11.70
C ALA A 148 -14.24 -0.23 11.17
N THR A 149 -13.77 -0.52 9.96
CA THR A 149 -12.73 0.26 9.27
C THR A 149 -13.19 1.71 9.07
N GLU A 150 -14.43 1.92 8.61
CA GLU A 150 -15.02 3.24 8.45
C GLU A 150 -15.06 4.02 9.78
N LYS A 151 -15.48 3.37 10.87
CA LYS A 151 -15.49 3.98 12.21
C LYS A 151 -14.09 4.42 12.66
N VAL A 152 -13.07 3.60 12.39
CA VAL A 152 -11.67 3.95 12.70
C VAL A 152 -11.24 5.17 11.89
N LEU A 153 -11.51 5.20 10.59
CA LEU A 153 -11.15 6.32 9.72
C LEU A 153 -11.82 7.64 10.16
N ARG A 154 -13.12 7.60 10.47
CA ARG A 154 -13.85 8.77 10.99
C ARG A 154 -13.28 9.26 12.32
N ARG A 155 -12.89 8.35 13.20
CA ARG A 155 -12.21 8.72 14.45
C ARG A 155 -10.86 9.38 14.19
N VAL A 156 -10.04 8.81 13.30
CA VAL A 156 -8.73 9.38 12.94
C VAL A 156 -8.91 10.79 12.35
N ALA A 157 -9.87 10.99 11.45
CA ALA A 157 -10.16 12.32 10.89
C ALA A 157 -10.57 13.32 11.99
N LYS A 158 -11.45 12.92 12.90
CA LYS A 158 -11.84 13.75 14.05
C LYS A 158 -10.63 14.12 14.92
N ASP A 159 -9.78 13.15 15.24
CA ASP A 159 -8.59 13.37 16.06
C ASP A 159 -7.62 14.36 15.36
N ILE A 160 -7.48 14.26 14.03
CA ILE A 160 -6.68 15.21 13.22
C ILE A 160 -7.25 16.64 13.33
N PHE A 161 -8.57 16.83 13.18
CA PHE A 161 -9.17 18.16 13.30
C PHE A 161 -8.98 18.77 14.68
N VAL A 162 -9.14 17.98 15.74
CA VAL A 162 -8.89 18.45 17.12
C VAL A 162 -7.44 18.87 17.31
N SER A 163 -6.49 18.12 16.73
CA SER A 163 -5.07 18.46 16.78
C SER A 163 -4.75 19.75 16.00
N ILE A 164 -5.39 19.98 14.86
CA ILE A 164 -5.26 21.23 14.08
C ILE A 164 -5.82 22.41 14.88
N GLU A 165 -7.04 22.30 15.42
CA GLU A 165 -7.72 23.38 16.16
C GLU A 165 -6.91 23.81 17.40
N LYS A 166 -6.31 22.86 18.10
CA LYS A 166 -5.57 23.10 19.34
C LYS A 166 -4.08 23.31 19.16
N ASP A 167 -3.57 23.20 17.94
CA ASP A 167 -2.15 23.09 17.61
C ASP A 167 -1.41 22.09 18.53
N TYR A 168 -2.00 20.91 18.70
CA TYR A 168 -1.54 19.90 19.65
C TYR A 168 -1.32 18.54 18.99
N TRP A 169 -0.05 18.15 18.87
CA TRP A 169 0.39 16.93 18.18
C TRP A 169 1.18 16.01 19.12
N PRO A 170 0.51 15.20 19.96
CA PRO A 170 1.20 14.40 20.95
C PRO A 170 2.10 13.35 20.27
N PRO A 171 3.43 13.38 20.50
CA PRO A 171 4.32 12.40 19.91
C PRO A 171 4.12 11.03 20.56
N LYS A 172 4.29 9.96 19.77
CA LYS A 172 4.32 8.58 20.27
C LYS A 172 5.70 7.98 20.01
N THR A 173 6.48 7.80 21.08
CA THR A 173 7.81 7.22 20.98
C THR A 173 7.75 5.75 20.53
N SER A 174 8.68 5.35 19.67
CA SER A 174 8.82 3.98 19.18
C SER A 174 10.24 3.75 18.66
N ARG A 175 10.57 2.51 18.27
CA ARG A 175 11.87 2.22 17.62
C ARG A 175 12.06 2.96 16.30
N LEU A 176 10.99 3.43 15.67
CA LEU A 176 11.07 4.23 14.44
C LEU A 176 11.63 5.63 14.70
N CYS A 177 11.63 6.11 15.96
CA CYS A 177 12.22 7.39 16.33
C CYS A 177 13.73 7.44 16.01
N ASP A 178 14.43 6.31 15.96
CA ASP A 178 15.85 6.26 15.60
C ASP A 178 16.12 6.61 14.12
N TRP A 179 15.08 6.58 13.29
CA TRP A 179 15.13 6.83 11.85
C TRP A 179 14.28 8.06 11.46
N CYS A 180 13.74 8.78 12.44
CA CYS A 180 12.89 9.92 12.21
C CYS A 180 13.72 11.15 11.84
N TYR A 181 13.51 11.67 10.63
CA TYR A 181 14.18 12.89 10.16
C TYR A 181 13.93 14.10 11.09
N PHE A 182 12.72 14.20 11.66
CA PHE A 182 12.31 15.30 12.54
C PHE A 182 12.70 15.09 14.01
N LYS A 183 13.55 14.10 14.32
CA LYS A 183 13.95 13.81 15.72
C LYS A 183 14.56 15.03 16.42
N SER A 184 15.25 15.92 15.71
CA SER A 184 15.89 17.13 16.25
C SER A 184 14.93 18.23 16.70
N ILE A 185 13.67 18.20 16.24
CA ILE A 185 12.63 19.18 16.61
C ILE A 185 11.47 18.54 17.39
N CYS A 186 11.60 17.26 17.73
CA CYS A 186 10.53 16.49 18.38
C CYS A 186 10.52 16.76 19.89
N PRO A 187 9.39 17.18 20.50
CA PRO A 187 9.31 17.46 21.94
C PRO A 187 9.44 16.20 22.83
N ALA A 188 9.42 15.00 22.26
CA ALA A 188 9.72 13.76 23.00
C ALA A 188 11.22 13.50 23.19
N HIS A 189 12.08 14.24 22.48
CA HIS A 189 13.53 14.03 22.47
C HIS A 189 14.34 15.31 22.69
N ASN A 190 13.68 16.46 22.68
CA ASN A 190 14.29 17.78 22.85
C ASN A 190 13.36 18.59 23.75
N ASP A 191 13.95 19.47 24.56
CA ASP A 191 13.25 20.36 25.49
C ASP A 191 12.66 21.58 24.78
#